data_AF-A0A6A4CKX5-F1
#
_entry.id   AF-A0A6A4CKX5-F1
#
_cell.length_a   1.000
_cell.length_b   1.000
_cell.length_c   1.000
_cell.angle_alpha   90.00
_cell.angle_beta   90.00
_cell.angle_gamma   90.00
#
_symmetry.space_group_name_H-M   'P 1'
#
loop_
_entity.id
_entity.type
_entity.pdbx_description
1 polymer ?
#
loop_
_entity_poly.entity_id
_entity_poly.type
_entity_poly.pdbx_seq_one_letter_code
_entity_poly.pdbx_strand_id
1 'polypeptide(L)'
;MELTGDNDDDMRAFEATLSFVEEYASDALSSNELPSLSVSSDVSNSFSLRLADEIPPELLPVGVASSSASSVATVDSTTAGQLSTMNHVESGPHRAVPAATQAAKPKKSTRKRKPQANPNRARNELRFELAFLREKVTQLQQELQSLQPESQDNLLCQGEQSTALATVSAARRSRPSSQVLCAWKGVADRQRRRREDSERENARLRMTVEHQRKVAIDLSKLLRKRMAECADAQDPSVKENRFTRVLDFHGDMGQYQELFQILEDAYQDLDSVLQETGLATMDIPTEDVRIREGVGGKYLEFFANKILPFGLEDTTAAAWDHFKGVEKHCGNGELYEKAAMNLDQPYTIIEDFTKEVYSNSSRADMQMKQIVRRYVEPDRDIVIFVCRVNPIEIKHKAIAGLTYHLRGYVVTKRSPASTPQHELSMLQFCSRISIDKEPGVSYDPVHVRALTRFLIGNTAGNLRCYQERIENALVDQALRRQMNSPGSD
;
A
#
# COMPACT_ATOMS: atom_id res chain seq x y z
N MET A 1 -43.38 -1.06 -29.23
CA MET A 1 -43.43 -1.53 -27.84
C MET A 1 -41.99 -1.77 -27.45
N GLU A 2 -41.49 -0.90 -26.58
CA GLU A 2 -40.10 -0.73 -26.19
C GLU A 2 -39.59 -1.93 -25.38
N LEU A 3 -38.31 -2.29 -25.56
CA LEU A 3 -37.46 -2.96 -24.56
C LEU A 3 -36.00 -2.55 -24.81
N THR A 4 -35.69 -1.30 -24.50
CA THR A 4 -34.32 -0.79 -24.32
C THR A 4 -34.23 -0.33 -22.86
N GLY A 5 -33.59 -1.13 -22.00
CA GLY A 5 -33.54 -0.83 -20.56
C GLY A 5 -32.41 -1.49 -19.77
N ASP A 6 -31.90 -2.67 -20.15
CA ASP A 6 -30.98 -3.41 -19.27
C ASP A 6 -29.49 -3.02 -19.40
N ASN A 7 -29.06 -2.40 -20.49
CA ASN A 7 -27.61 -2.19 -20.71
C ASN A 7 -27.06 -0.95 -19.97
N ASP A 8 -27.90 0.05 -19.71
CA ASP A 8 -27.50 1.29 -19.03
C ASP A 8 -27.41 1.10 -17.51
N ASP A 9 -28.25 0.25 -16.93
CA ASP A 9 -28.20 -0.05 -15.49
C ASP A 9 -27.01 -0.96 -15.13
N ASP A 10 -26.63 -1.90 -16.00
CA ASP A 10 -25.42 -2.71 -15.84
C ASP A 10 -24.14 -1.87 -16.00
N MET A 11 -24.13 -0.90 -16.92
CA MET A 11 -23.00 0.03 -17.11
C MET A 11 -22.89 1.03 -15.94
N ARG A 12 -24.01 1.54 -15.41
CA ARG A 12 -24.01 2.41 -14.23
C ARG A 12 -23.63 1.66 -12.95
N ALA A 13 -24.05 0.40 -12.80
CA ALA A 13 -23.59 -0.46 -11.71
C ALA A 13 -22.09 -0.81 -11.83
N PHE A 14 -21.55 -0.83 -13.06
CA PHE A 14 -20.13 -1.02 -13.35
C PHE A 14 -19.30 0.23 -13.02
N GLU A 15 -19.75 1.43 -13.42
CA GLU A 15 -19.12 2.70 -13.05
C GLU A 15 -19.15 2.95 -11.53
N ALA A 16 -20.28 2.67 -10.87
CA ALA A 16 -20.40 2.77 -9.41
C ALA A 16 -19.49 1.78 -8.65
N THR A 17 -19.12 0.66 -9.28
CA THR A 17 -18.16 -0.31 -8.70
C THR A 17 -16.72 0.18 -8.83
N LEU A 18 -16.38 0.92 -9.90
CA LEU A 18 -15.06 1.52 -10.08
C LEU A 18 -14.88 2.76 -9.19
N SER A 19 -15.91 3.58 -9.00
CA SER A 19 -15.87 4.75 -8.11
C SER A 19 -15.67 4.37 -6.64
N PHE A 20 -16.18 3.22 -6.21
CA PHE A 20 -16.00 2.73 -4.83
C PHE A 20 -14.60 2.15 -4.56
N VAL A 21 -13.87 1.73 -5.60
CA VAL A 21 -12.48 1.27 -5.49
C VAL A 21 -11.53 2.45 -5.25
N GLU A 22 -11.85 3.64 -5.77
CA GLU A 22 -11.11 4.88 -5.48
C GLU A 22 -11.35 5.38 -4.04
N GLU A 23 -12.56 5.22 -3.49
CA GLU A 23 -12.90 5.64 -2.12
C GLU A 23 -12.25 4.73 -1.06
N TYR A 24 -12.10 3.42 -1.33
CA TYR A 24 -11.60 2.45 -0.35
C TYR A 24 -10.07 2.29 -0.28
N ALA A 25 -9.32 2.82 -1.25
CA ALA A 25 -7.86 2.93 -1.12
C ALA A 25 -7.45 3.91 0.00
N SER A 26 -8.35 4.83 0.36
CA SER A 26 -8.16 5.81 1.43
C SER A 26 -8.54 5.26 2.81
N ASP A 27 -9.50 4.34 2.89
CA ASP A 27 -10.03 3.81 4.16
C ASP A 27 -9.29 2.59 4.72
N ALA A 28 -8.40 1.97 3.95
CA ALA A 28 -7.53 0.90 4.45
C ALA A 28 -6.49 1.39 5.49
N LEU A 29 -6.42 2.70 5.77
CA LEU A 29 -5.58 3.28 6.82
C LEU A 29 -6.36 3.71 8.09
N SER A 30 -7.67 3.47 8.15
CA SER A 30 -8.53 4.13 9.15
C SER A 30 -9.58 3.21 9.75
N SER A 31 -9.18 2.14 10.45
CA SER A 31 -10.13 1.45 11.35
C SER A 31 -9.46 0.85 12.57
N ASN A 32 -9.34 1.69 13.61
CA ASN A 32 -9.58 1.37 15.03
C ASN A 32 -9.92 2.69 15.76
N GLU A 33 -11.21 2.97 15.97
CA GLU A 33 -11.74 4.10 16.78
C GLU A 33 -11.39 3.91 18.28
N LEU A 34 -11.10 4.91 19.16
CA LEU A 34 -11.07 6.39 19.22
C LEU A 34 -10.43 6.82 20.59
N PRO A 35 -10.16 8.11 20.96
CA PRO A 35 -10.55 9.37 20.33
C PRO A 35 -9.45 10.40 19.99
N SER A 36 -9.76 11.14 18.91
CA SER A 36 -9.34 12.49 18.46
C SER A 36 -8.09 13.16 19.04
N LEU A 37 -7.08 13.36 18.17
CA LEU A 37 -6.34 14.62 18.07
C LEU A 37 -6.03 14.93 16.59
N SER A 38 -6.47 16.11 16.17
CA SER A 38 -6.31 16.73 14.85
C SER A 38 -4.85 17.00 14.47
N VAL A 39 -4.37 16.53 13.31
CA VAL A 39 -3.27 17.17 12.55
C VAL A 39 -3.44 16.91 11.04
N SER A 40 -3.05 17.94 10.30
CA SER A 40 -3.12 18.28 8.88
C SER A 40 -2.84 17.22 7.81
N SER A 41 -3.57 17.41 6.71
CA SER A 41 -3.29 16.99 5.33
C SER A 41 -1.87 17.28 4.86
N ASP A 42 -1.27 16.31 4.16
CA ASP A 42 -0.68 16.47 2.82
C ASP A 42 0.20 15.27 2.48
N VAL A 43 -0.29 14.36 1.62
CA VAL A 43 0.55 13.72 0.59
C VAL A 43 -0.34 13.22 -0.56
N SER A 44 -0.15 13.82 -1.73
CA SER A 44 -0.76 13.40 -2.99
C SER A 44 -0.19 12.06 -3.45
N ASN A 45 -1.04 11.05 -3.64
CA ASN A 45 -0.74 9.90 -4.48
C ASN A 45 -1.30 10.18 -5.88
N SER A 46 -0.46 10.06 -6.90
CA SER A 46 -0.85 10.21 -8.30
C SER A 46 -1.67 9.01 -8.75
N PHE A 47 -2.99 9.10 -8.61
CA PHE A 47 -3.92 8.41 -9.48
C PHE A 47 -4.45 9.46 -10.46
N SER A 48 -4.15 9.31 -11.74
CA SER A 48 -4.72 10.16 -12.78
C SER A 48 -5.07 9.28 -13.96
N LEU A 49 -6.32 8.82 -13.96
CA LEU A 49 -6.97 8.26 -15.15
C LEU A 49 -7.08 9.38 -16.18
N ARG A 50 -6.39 9.23 -17.32
CA ARG A 50 -6.69 10.00 -18.52
C ARG A 50 -7.73 9.24 -19.32
N LEU A 51 -8.99 9.69 -19.25
CA LEU A 51 -10.00 9.32 -20.22
C LEU A 51 -9.86 10.27 -21.41
N ALA A 52 -9.32 9.79 -22.53
CA ALA A 52 -9.36 10.49 -23.80
C ALA A 52 -10.41 9.79 -24.68
N ASP A 53 -11.54 10.46 -24.85
CA ASP A 53 -12.60 10.11 -25.79
C ASP A 53 -12.16 10.56 -27.20
N GLU A 54 -12.08 9.62 -28.14
CA GLU A 54 -11.98 9.93 -29.58
C GLU A 54 -13.39 9.97 -30.18
N ILE A 55 -13.89 11.16 -30.50
CA ILE A 55 -14.93 11.35 -31.53
C ILE A 55 -14.50 12.52 -32.45
N PRO A 56 -14.51 12.37 -33.80
CA PRO A 56 -13.96 13.36 -34.74
C PRO A 56 -14.87 14.60 -34.95
N PRO A 57 -14.33 15.72 -35.46
CA PRO A 57 -15.05 16.98 -35.58
C PRO A 57 -15.71 17.15 -36.95
N GLU A 58 -16.98 17.54 -36.99
CA GLU A 58 -17.47 18.35 -38.12
C GLU A 58 -18.73 19.17 -37.75
N LEU A 59 -18.69 20.44 -38.19
CA LEU A 59 -19.79 21.42 -38.36
C LEU A 59 -20.24 22.26 -37.15
N LEU A 60 -19.65 23.47 -37.05
CA LEU A 60 -20.26 24.66 -36.43
C LEU A 60 -21.49 25.14 -37.25
N PRO A 61 -22.47 25.86 -36.65
CA PRO A 61 -22.36 27.32 -36.57
C PRO A 61 -22.95 28.03 -35.32
N VAL A 62 -22.23 29.08 -34.90
CA VAL A 62 -22.68 30.46 -34.56
C VAL A 62 -23.52 30.77 -33.31
N GLY A 63 -22.93 31.62 -32.44
CA GLY A 63 -23.55 32.71 -31.64
C GLY A 63 -24.32 32.26 -30.39
N VAL A 64 -24.12 32.79 -29.17
CA VAL A 64 -24.16 34.20 -28.76
C VAL A 64 -23.43 34.35 -27.41
N ALA A 65 -22.80 35.50 -27.22
CA ALA A 65 -22.07 35.93 -26.02
C ALA A 65 -22.97 36.20 -24.80
N SER A 66 -22.43 36.00 -23.59
CA SER A 66 -22.57 36.99 -22.51
C SER A 66 -21.64 36.68 -21.33
N SER A 67 -20.84 37.69 -21.00
CA SER A 67 -20.09 37.95 -19.79
C SER A 67 -20.85 37.71 -18.48
N SER A 68 -20.13 37.47 -17.38
CA SER A 68 -20.04 38.42 -16.24
C SER A 68 -19.19 37.86 -15.09
N ALA A 69 -18.39 38.74 -14.51
CA ALA A 69 -17.47 38.52 -13.40
C ALA A 69 -18.10 38.90 -12.03
N SER A 70 -17.32 38.66 -10.97
CA SER A 70 -17.40 39.31 -9.64
C SER A 70 -18.50 38.79 -8.70
N SER A 71 -18.41 38.76 -7.37
CA SER A 71 -17.39 39.09 -6.36
C SER A 71 -17.92 38.61 -5.00
N VAL A 72 -16.98 38.46 -4.07
CA VAL A 72 -17.12 38.27 -2.61
C VAL A 72 -18.03 39.34 -1.95
N ALA A 73 -18.85 38.93 -0.98
CA ALA A 73 -19.37 39.82 0.07
C ALA A 73 -19.58 39.07 1.40
N THR A 74 -19.04 39.67 2.45
CA THR A 74 -19.20 39.41 3.89
C THR A 74 -20.55 39.90 4.42
N VAL A 75 -21.12 39.24 5.45
CA VAL A 75 -22.20 39.82 6.28
C VAL A 75 -21.98 39.48 7.75
N ASP A 76 -21.84 40.53 8.56
CA ASP A 76 -21.95 40.53 10.04
C ASP A 76 -23.43 40.56 10.47
N SER A 77 -23.74 40.01 11.65
CA SER A 77 -25.00 40.29 12.33
C SER A 77 -24.82 40.32 13.85
N THR A 78 -24.98 41.53 14.40
CA THR A 78 -25.12 41.83 15.83
C THR A 78 -26.59 42.00 16.18
N THR A 79 -27.05 41.39 17.28
CA THR A 79 -28.21 41.87 18.05
C THR A 79 -27.99 41.70 19.55
N ALA A 80 -28.30 42.77 20.28
CA ALA A 80 -28.14 42.95 21.71
C ALA A 80 -29.37 42.49 22.51
N GLY A 81 -29.16 42.20 23.81
CA GLY A 81 -30.20 42.08 24.83
C GLY A 81 -29.88 42.97 26.03
N GLN A 82 -30.79 43.89 26.34
CA GLN A 82 -30.73 44.88 27.43
C GLN A 82 -31.15 44.27 28.78
N LEU A 83 -30.70 44.88 29.89
CA LEU A 83 -31.60 45.22 31.00
C LEU A 83 -31.01 46.36 31.85
N SER A 84 -31.83 47.36 32.16
CA SER A 84 -31.53 48.45 33.11
C SER A 84 -32.60 48.51 34.20
N THR A 85 -32.17 48.91 35.39
CA THR A 85 -32.92 49.07 36.64
C THR A 85 -33.63 50.43 36.74
N MET A 86 -34.64 50.47 37.63
CA MET A 86 -35.63 51.53 37.85
C MET A 86 -35.10 52.85 38.45
N ASN A 87 -35.80 53.94 38.08
CA ASN A 87 -35.92 55.23 38.79
C ASN A 87 -36.95 55.11 39.95
N HIS A 88 -37.10 55.97 40.95
CA HIS A 88 -36.73 57.36 41.25
C HIS A 88 -37.01 57.55 42.76
N VAL A 89 -36.44 58.55 43.44
CA VAL A 89 -37.16 59.53 44.30
C VAL A 89 -36.16 60.60 44.77
N GLU A 90 -36.61 61.84 44.66
CA GLU A 90 -35.94 63.10 44.97
C GLU A 90 -35.71 63.36 46.47
N SER A 91 -34.76 64.26 46.74
CA SER A 91 -34.93 65.48 47.57
C SER A 91 -33.83 65.68 48.61
N GLY A 92 -32.94 66.63 48.30
CA GLY A 92 -32.77 67.80 49.17
C GLY A 92 -31.67 67.80 50.24
N PRO A 93 -31.15 68.98 50.63
CA PRO A 93 -29.70 69.24 50.55
C PRO A 93 -29.08 69.83 51.84
N HIS A 94 -27.78 70.17 51.71
CA HIS A 94 -27.01 71.21 52.45
C HIS A 94 -26.07 70.79 53.60
N ARG A 95 -24.78 70.69 53.22
CA ARG A 95 -23.64 71.52 53.65
C ARG A 95 -23.61 72.03 55.10
N ALA A 96 -22.64 71.55 55.88
CA ALA A 96 -21.54 72.35 56.45
C ALA A 96 -20.60 71.46 57.30
N VAL A 97 -19.29 71.59 57.07
CA VAL A 97 -18.20 71.20 57.99
C VAL A 97 -17.95 72.46 58.85
N PRO A 98 -17.50 72.40 60.12
CA PRO A 98 -16.34 71.59 60.55
C PRO A 98 -15.78 71.24 61.97
N ALA A 99 -14.62 70.56 61.96
CA ALA A 99 -13.54 70.62 62.95
C ALA A 99 -13.51 69.72 64.21
N ALA A 100 -12.26 69.32 64.49
CA ALA A 100 -11.62 68.96 65.76
C ALA A 100 -11.74 67.53 66.33
N THR A 101 -10.62 66.80 66.19
CA THR A 101 -9.82 66.11 67.22
C THR A 101 -10.54 65.29 68.31
N GLN A 102 -10.31 63.97 68.36
CA GLN A 102 -9.62 63.26 69.46
C GLN A 102 -9.59 61.72 69.27
N ALA A 103 -8.66 61.11 69.99
CA ALA A 103 -8.15 59.75 69.88
C ALA A 103 -9.08 58.63 70.39
N ALA A 104 -8.89 57.41 69.87
CA ALA A 104 -8.65 56.17 70.64
C ALA A 104 -8.63 54.91 69.74
N LYS A 105 -7.65 54.03 69.97
CA LYS A 105 -7.56 52.62 69.49
C LYS A 105 -8.53 51.73 70.33
N PRO A 106 -8.86 50.44 70.01
CA PRO A 106 -7.98 49.44 69.36
C PRO A 106 -8.57 48.29 68.47
N LYS A 107 -7.67 47.78 67.62
CA LYS A 107 -7.41 46.39 67.12
C LYS A 107 -8.57 45.38 66.91
N LYS A 108 -8.60 44.75 65.70
CA LYS A 108 -8.36 43.29 65.52
C LYS A 108 -8.22 42.79 64.06
N SER A 109 -7.29 41.83 63.92
CA SER A 109 -7.11 40.75 62.93
C SER A 109 -6.89 41.05 61.43
N THR A 110 -5.64 40.91 60.98
CA THR A 110 -5.26 40.73 59.58
C THR A 110 -5.19 39.23 59.22
N ARG A 111 -6.24 38.69 58.61
CA ARG A 111 -6.14 37.41 57.86
C ARG A 111 -5.49 37.68 56.51
N LYS A 112 -4.44 36.92 56.16
CA LYS A 112 -3.76 36.99 54.85
C LYS A 112 -4.76 36.62 53.73
N ARG A 113 -5.00 37.54 52.78
CA ARG A 113 -5.79 37.28 51.56
C ARG A 113 -5.05 36.28 50.66
N LYS A 114 -5.75 35.26 50.17
CA LYS A 114 -5.24 34.36 49.12
C LYS A 114 -5.01 35.17 47.82
N PRO A 115 -4.01 34.80 46.98
CA PRO A 115 -3.76 35.50 45.72
C PRO A 115 -5.01 35.44 44.84
N GLN A 116 -5.46 36.59 44.37
CA GLN A 116 -6.61 36.70 43.49
C GLN A 116 -6.24 36.10 42.14
N ALA A 117 -6.95 35.05 41.70
CA ALA A 117 -6.72 34.40 40.42
C ALA A 117 -6.84 35.43 39.29
N ASN A 118 -5.80 35.54 38.47
CA ASN A 118 -5.74 36.51 37.38
C ASN A 118 -6.85 36.19 36.35
N PRO A 119 -7.85 37.07 36.18
CA PRO A 119 -8.97 36.82 35.27
C PRO A 119 -8.54 36.72 33.79
N ASN A 120 -7.31 37.17 33.46
CA ASN A 120 -6.76 37.12 32.10
C ASN A 120 -5.81 35.94 31.86
N ARG A 121 -5.79 34.94 32.76
CA ARG A 121 -4.90 33.77 32.64
C ARG A 121 -5.03 33.05 31.30
N ALA A 122 -6.26 32.68 30.92
CA ALA A 122 -6.53 32.00 29.64
C ALA A 122 -6.13 32.86 28.43
N ARG A 123 -6.33 34.18 28.51
CA ARG A 123 -5.93 35.12 27.45
C ARG A 123 -4.41 35.24 27.32
N ASN A 124 -3.69 35.19 28.43
CA ASN A 124 -2.23 35.22 28.43
C ASN A 124 -1.64 33.89 27.96
N GLU A 125 -2.20 32.75 28.38
CA GLU A 125 -1.81 31.42 27.90
C GLU A 125 -1.99 31.32 26.38
N LEU A 126 -3.13 31.74 25.84
CA LEU A 126 -3.35 31.81 24.39
C LEU A 126 -2.34 32.72 23.69
N ARG A 127 -2.00 33.88 24.26
CA ARG A 127 -0.99 34.79 23.70
C ARG A 127 0.42 34.17 23.67
N PHE A 128 0.79 33.44 24.72
CA PHE A 128 2.09 32.76 24.77
C PHE A 128 2.15 31.59 23.80
N GLU A 129 1.07 30.80 23.68
CA GLU A 129 0.97 29.72 22.71
C GLU A 129 1.04 30.25 21.27
N LEU A 130 0.33 31.34 20.97
CA LEU A 130 0.38 31.98 19.65
C LEU A 130 1.76 32.56 19.33
N ALA A 131 2.46 33.11 20.32
CA ALA A 131 3.84 33.56 20.16
C ALA A 131 4.80 32.38 19.89
N PHE A 132 4.67 31.30 20.67
CA PHE A 132 5.43 30.07 20.50
C PHE A 132 5.19 29.43 19.13
N LEU A 133 3.95 29.35 18.67
CA LEU A 133 3.60 28.80 17.37
C LEU A 133 4.17 29.67 16.23
N ARG A 134 4.15 31.00 16.36
CA ARG A 134 4.77 31.90 15.37
C ARG A 134 6.28 31.69 15.29
N GLU A 135 6.95 31.59 16.43
CA GLU A 135 8.38 31.28 16.49
C GLU A 135 8.68 29.91 15.88
N LYS A 136 7.85 28.91 16.19
CA LYS A 136 8.00 27.56 15.64
C LYS A 136 7.79 27.51 14.14
N VAL A 137 6.82 28.26 13.61
CA VAL A 137 6.61 28.41 12.16
C VAL A 137 7.83 29.06 11.50
N THR A 138 8.40 30.11 12.10
CA THR A 138 9.60 30.75 11.55
C THR A 138 10.82 29.82 11.56
N GLN A 139 10.99 29.03 12.62
CA GLN A 139 12.05 28.02 12.71
C GLN A 139 11.86 26.94 11.64
N LEU A 140 10.64 26.40 11.51
CA LEU A 140 10.33 25.38 10.52
C LEU A 140 10.44 25.92 9.09
N GLN A 141 10.14 27.19 8.83
CA GLN A 141 10.39 27.83 7.52
C GLN A 141 11.87 27.98 7.23
N GLN A 142 12.71 28.31 8.22
CA GLN A 142 14.16 28.36 8.04
C GLN A 142 14.75 26.97 7.82
N GLU A 143 14.29 25.96 8.57
CA GLU A 143 14.65 24.56 8.35
C GLU A 143 14.21 24.11 6.96
N LEU A 144 12.99 24.44 6.51
CA LEU A 144 12.50 24.13 5.18
C LEU A 144 13.34 24.83 4.09
N GLN A 145 13.71 26.09 4.26
CA GLN A 145 14.57 26.82 3.31
C GLN A 145 16.00 26.30 3.27
N SER A 146 16.54 25.83 4.40
CA SER A 146 17.89 25.22 4.45
C SER A 146 17.91 23.78 3.94
N LEU A 147 16.78 23.06 4.07
CA LEU A 147 16.59 21.70 3.59
C LEU A 147 16.02 21.64 2.18
N GLN A 148 15.49 22.74 1.64
CA GLN A 148 15.18 22.89 0.23
C GLN A 148 16.52 23.03 -0.51
N PRO A 149 17.00 22.00 -1.23
CA PRO A 149 17.86 22.28 -2.36
C PRO A 149 17.09 23.23 -3.28
N GLU A 150 17.77 24.27 -3.79
CA GLU A 150 17.18 25.21 -4.76
C GLU A 150 16.27 24.45 -5.75
N SER A 151 15.00 24.80 -5.72
CA SER A 151 13.92 24.12 -6.42
C SER A 151 14.07 24.27 -7.93
N GLN A 152 14.88 23.40 -8.51
CA GLN A 152 14.79 22.95 -9.90
C GLN A 152 13.98 21.64 -10.05
N ASP A 153 13.30 21.20 -8.99
CA ASP A 153 12.62 19.90 -8.96
C ASP A 153 11.18 19.89 -9.52
N ASN A 154 10.64 21.04 -9.97
CA ASN A 154 9.29 21.10 -10.57
C ASN A 154 9.25 21.12 -12.11
N LEU A 155 10.39 20.96 -12.80
CA LEU A 155 10.45 20.94 -14.28
C LEU A 155 11.05 19.65 -14.86
N LEU A 156 11.52 18.70 -14.05
CA LEU A 156 12.28 17.53 -14.51
C LEU A 156 11.46 16.23 -14.60
N CYS A 157 10.14 16.30 -14.43
CA CYS A 157 9.20 15.19 -14.65
C CYS A 157 8.21 15.42 -15.80
N GLN A 158 8.38 16.48 -16.61
CA GLN A 158 7.66 16.63 -17.88
C GLN A 158 8.68 16.79 -19.02
N GLY A 159 8.42 16.09 -20.12
CA GLY A 159 9.36 15.84 -21.20
C GLY A 159 9.94 17.10 -21.86
N GLU A 160 11.20 16.94 -22.26
CA GLU A 160 11.88 17.47 -23.44
C GLU A 160 11.49 18.88 -23.94
N GLN A 161 12.39 19.85 -23.73
CA GLN A 161 13.12 20.54 -24.81
C GLN A 161 13.90 21.74 -24.25
N SER A 162 15.22 21.60 -24.16
CA SER A 162 16.16 22.70 -24.42
C SER A 162 17.57 22.17 -24.56
N THR A 163 17.94 21.98 -25.82
CA THR A 163 19.32 21.78 -26.28
C THR A 163 20.12 23.08 -26.19
N ALA A 164 21.40 22.88 -25.89
CA ALA A 164 22.59 23.66 -26.27
C ALA A 164 23.25 24.51 -25.17
N LEU A 165 24.55 24.21 -25.04
CA LEU A 165 25.66 25.01 -24.48
C LEU A 165 26.02 24.81 -23.00
N ALA A 166 26.80 23.75 -22.74
CA ALA A 166 27.98 23.86 -21.88
C ALA A 166 28.93 22.67 -22.14
N THR A 167 29.82 22.82 -23.12
CA THR A 167 30.95 21.92 -23.31
C THR A 167 32.14 22.39 -22.47
N VAL A 168 32.83 21.42 -21.89
CA VAL A 168 34.23 21.41 -21.42
C VAL A 168 34.47 21.58 -19.91
N SER A 169 35.22 20.60 -19.39
CA SER A 169 36.00 20.54 -18.14
C SER A 169 35.31 20.01 -16.88
N ALA A 170 35.38 18.69 -16.74
CA ALA A 170 35.99 17.98 -15.60
C ALA A 170 35.66 16.49 -15.74
N ALA A 171 36.49 15.61 -15.17
CA ALA A 171 36.16 14.22 -14.89
C ALA A 171 34.99 14.13 -13.88
N ARG A 172 33.83 14.65 -14.29
CA ARG A 172 32.56 14.58 -13.58
C ARG A 172 32.12 13.14 -13.68
N ARG A 173 32.02 12.46 -12.55
CA ARG A 173 31.09 11.33 -12.40
C ARG A 173 29.80 11.78 -13.09
N SER A 174 29.43 11.11 -14.18
CA SER A 174 28.20 11.37 -14.92
C SER A 174 27.10 11.55 -13.89
N ARG A 175 26.44 12.72 -13.85
CA ARG A 175 25.29 12.87 -12.97
C ARG A 175 24.32 11.72 -13.30
N PRO A 176 23.84 10.96 -12.30
CA PRO A 176 22.87 9.91 -12.55
C PRO A 176 21.65 10.53 -13.25
N SER A 177 21.08 9.81 -14.21
CA SER A 177 19.88 10.27 -14.92
C SER A 177 18.71 10.42 -13.93
N SER A 178 17.69 11.22 -14.31
CA SER A 178 16.49 11.40 -13.50
C SER A 178 15.83 10.05 -13.15
N GLN A 179 15.83 9.10 -14.09
CA GLN A 179 15.25 7.77 -13.89
C GLN A 179 16.07 6.92 -12.91
N VAL A 180 17.41 7.01 -12.93
CA VAL A 180 18.27 6.35 -11.93
C VAL A 180 17.97 6.90 -10.53
N LEU A 181 17.88 8.22 -10.41
CA LEU A 181 17.56 8.88 -9.13
C LEU A 181 16.16 8.50 -8.64
N CYS A 182 15.17 8.46 -9.52
CA CYS A 182 13.80 8.05 -9.20
C CYS A 182 13.74 6.60 -8.72
N ALA A 183 14.44 5.69 -9.42
CA ALA A 183 14.52 4.27 -9.04
C ALA A 183 15.14 4.10 -7.64
N TRP A 184 16.28 4.76 -7.37
CA TRP A 184 16.92 4.74 -6.05
C TRP A 184 16.07 5.39 -4.96
N LYS A 185 15.41 6.51 -5.24
CA LYS A 185 14.50 7.16 -4.29
C LYS A 185 13.38 6.21 -3.89
N GLY A 186 12.77 5.54 -4.87
CA GLY A 186 11.72 4.54 -4.61
C GLY A 186 12.19 3.38 -3.74
N VAL A 187 13.40 2.84 -4.01
CA VAL A 187 14.01 1.79 -3.18
C VAL A 187 14.28 2.31 -1.77
N ALA A 188 14.89 3.49 -1.63
CA ALA A 188 15.23 4.09 -0.34
C ALA A 188 13.98 4.34 0.54
N ASP A 189 12.91 4.88 -0.06
CA ASP A 189 11.64 5.11 0.63
C ASP A 189 10.98 3.79 1.10
N ARG A 190 11.09 2.71 0.31
CA ARG A 190 10.60 1.38 0.71
C ARG A 190 11.47 0.76 1.80
N GLN A 191 12.79 0.85 1.70
CA GLN A 191 13.69 0.35 2.75
C GLN A 191 13.52 1.13 4.07
N ARG A 192 13.27 2.45 4.01
CA ARG A 192 12.94 3.25 5.19
C ARG A 192 11.66 2.73 5.85
N ARG A 193 10.59 2.54 5.08
CA ARG A 193 9.32 2.00 5.60
C ARG A 193 9.49 0.59 6.19
N ARG A 194 10.17 -0.31 5.47
CA ARG A 194 10.47 -1.68 5.94
C ARG A 194 11.18 -1.66 7.30
N ARG A 195 12.16 -0.77 7.48
CA ARG A 195 12.86 -0.59 8.77
C ARG A 195 11.89 -0.11 9.86
N GLU A 196 11.12 0.93 9.60
CA GLU A 196 10.18 1.50 10.58
C GLU A 196 9.08 0.49 10.98
N ASP A 197 8.57 -0.27 10.01
CA ASP A 197 7.59 -1.35 10.25
C ASP A 197 8.19 -2.45 11.11
N SER A 198 9.44 -2.85 10.81
CA SER A 198 10.16 -3.85 11.59
C SER A 198 10.43 -3.37 13.02
N GLU A 199 10.81 -2.10 13.21
CA GLU A 199 11.04 -1.50 14.53
C GLU A 199 9.75 -1.45 15.35
N ARG A 200 8.64 -1.03 14.74
CA ARG A 200 7.32 -0.98 15.38
C ARG A 200 6.84 -2.38 15.79
N GLU A 201 6.95 -3.35 14.89
CA GLU A 201 6.56 -4.73 15.19
C GLU A 201 7.49 -5.36 16.23
N ASN A 202 8.79 -5.10 16.17
CA ASN A 202 9.73 -5.58 17.19
C ASN A 202 9.37 -5.06 18.58
N ALA A 203 9.01 -3.78 18.71
CA ALA A 203 8.55 -3.20 19.97
C ALA A 203 7.26 -3.89 20.46
N ARG A 204 6.29 -4.10 19.57
CA ARG A 204 5.04 -4.81 19.88
C ARG A 204 5.28 -6.25 20.34
N LEU A 205 6.14 -6.98 19.64
CA LEU A 205 6.48 -8.36 19.96
C LEU A 205 7.19 -8.47 21.31
N ARG A 206 8.11 -7.55 21.63
CA ARG A 206 8.75 -7.50 22.95
C ARG A 206 7.72 -7.37 24.08
N MET A 207 6.76 -6.44 23.94
CA MET A 207 5.69 -6.27 24.92
C MET A 207 4.83 -7.54 25.06
N THR A 208 4.51 -8.18 23.93
CA THR A 208 3.72 -9.42 23.91
C THR A 208 4.45 -10.57 24.60
N VAL A 209 5.75 -10.73 24.32
CA VAL A 209 6.59 -11.77 24.94
C VAL A 209 6.72 -11.53 26.44
N GLU A 210 6.90 -10.30 26.89
CA GLU A 210 6.93 -9.97 28.32
C GLU A 210 5.60 -10.30 29.01
N HIS A 211 4.47 -9.96 28.37
CA HIS A 211 3.15 -10.33 28.85
C HIS A 211 2.96 -11.85 28.94
N GLN A 212 3.28 -12.58 27.87
CA GLN A 212 3.19 -14.04 27.83
C GLN A 212 4.10 -14.71 28.86
N ARG A 213 5.31 -14.18 29.07
CA ARG A 213 6.23 -14.63 30.12
C ARG A 213 5.59 -14.49 31.50
N LYS A 214 4.93 -13.37 31.79
CA LYS A 214 4.24 -13.17 33.07
C LYS A 214 3.11 -14.18 33.25
N VAL A 215 2.25 -14.35 32.23
CA VAL A 215 1.17 -15.35 32.24
C VAL A 215 1.72 -16.76 32.48
N ALA A 216 2.80 -17.15 31.79
CA ALA A 216 3.43 -18.46 31.95
C ALA A 216 3.99 -18.67 33.37
N ILE A 217 4.61 -17.65 33.97
CA ILE A 217 5.10 -17.70 35.35
C ILE A 217 3.93 -17.89 36.33
N ASP A 218 2.85 -17.13 36.17
CA ASP A 218 1.70 -17.18 37.08
C ASP A 218 0.92 -18.51 36.93
N LEU A 219 0.74 -19.01 35.71
CA LEU A 219 0.17 -20.33 35.44
C LEU A 219 1.04 -21.43 36.04
N SER A 220 2.37 -21.35 35.90
CA SER A 220 3.31 -22.31 36.48
C SER A 220 3.24 -22.34 38.01
N LYS A 221 3.03 -21.19 38.66
CA LYS A 221 2.81 -21.12 40.12
C LYS A 221 1.48 -21.76 40.51
N LEU A 222 0.41 -21.47 39.75
CA LEU A 222 -0.91 -22.04 40.00
C LEU A 222 -0.91 -23.56 39.83
N LEU A 223 -0.29 -24.06 38.76
CA LEU A 223 -0.15 -25.49 38.50
C LEU A 223 0.70 -26.18 39.57
N ARG A 224 1.84 -25.59 39.99
CA ARG A 224 2.62 -26.12 41.12
C ARG A 224 1.82 -26.18 42.41
N LYS A 225 1.01 -25.15 42.70
CA LYS A 225 0.12 -25.14 43.87
C LYS A 225 -0.92 -26.27 43.79
N ARG A 226 -1.51 -26.50 42.61
CA ARG A 226 -2.48 -27.58 42.37
C ARG A 226 -1.85 -28.98 42.39
N MET A 227 -0.65 -29.15 41.86
CA MET A 227 0.08 -30.43 41.95
C MET A 227 0.50 -30.76 43.38
N ALA A 228 0.82 -29.76 44.20
CA ALA A 228 1.04 -29.96 45.63
C ALA A 228 -0.24 -30.38 46.38
N GLU A 229 -1.43 -30.11 45.82
CA GLU A 229 -2.74 -30.46 46.37
C GLU A 229 -3.32 -31.76 45.79
N CYS A 230 -2.74 -32.32 44.71
CA CYS A 230 -3.19 -33.54 44.05
C CYS A 230 -1.96 -34.37 43.64
N ALA A 231 -1.60 -35.36 44.46
CA ALA A 231 -0.61 -36.36 44.10
C ALA A 231 -1.26 -37.44 43.22
N ASP A 232 -1.52 -37.10 41.95
CA ASP A 232 -1.32 -37.98 40.79
C ASP A 232 -1.67 -37.20 39.52
N ALA A 233 -0.72 -37.02 38.61
CA ALA A 233 -0.99 -36.88 37.17
C ALA A 233 0.31 -36.79 36.38
N GLN A 234 0.37 -37.65 35.35
CA GLN A 234 1.38 -37.67 34.32
C GLN A 234 1.35 -36.44 33.39
N ASP A 235 2.48 -36.32 32.71
CA ASP A 235 2.96 -35.28 31.80
C ASP A 235 2.09 -35.02 30.56
N PRO A 236 1.74 -33.75 30.23
CA PRO A 236 1.26 -33.38 28.91
C PRO A 236 2.45 -32.92 28.05
N SER A 237 2.94 -33.81 27.19
CA SER A 237 3.94 -33.45 26.18
C SER A 237 3.37 -32.46 25.16
N VAL A 238 4.23 -31.52 24.77
CA VAL A 238 3.94 -30.27 24.08
C VAL A 238 4.57 -30.30 22.68
N LYS A 239 3.86 -29.64 21.75
CA LYS A 239 4.26 -29.07 20.45
C LYS A 239 4.30 -30.01 19.25
N GLU A 240 3.70 -29.52 18.17
CA GLU A 240 4.36 -29.61 16.87
C GLU A 240 4.35 -28.24 16.20
N ASN A 241 5.56 -27.72 15.95
CA ASN A 241 5.79 -26.62 15.04
C ASN A 241 5.26 -27.05 13.67
N ARG A 242 4.29 -26.32 13.12
CA ARG A 242 3.95 -26.41 11.69
C ARG A 242 5.09 -25.80 10.88
N PHE A 243 6.17 -26.54 10.72
CA PHE A 243 7.07 -26.33 9.61
C PHE A 243 6.33 -26.75 8.35
N THR A 244 6.31 -25.87 7.35
CA THR A 244 5.83 -26.17 6.00
C THR A 244 6.57 -27.42 5.49
N ARG A 245 5.90 -28.57 5.48
CA ARG A 245 6.50 -29.83 5.01
C ARG A 245 6.47 -29.81 3.49
N VAL A 246 7.63 -29.57 2.88
CA VAL A 246 7.81 -29.78 1.43
C VAL A 246 8.14 -31.25 1.22
N LEU A 247 7.30 -31.94 0.47
CA LEU A 247 7.44 -33.35 0.12
C LEU A 247 8.00 -33.48 -1.29
N ASP A 248 8.72 -34.57 -1.56
CA ASP A 248 9.07 -34.95 -2.93
C ASP A 248 7.78 -35.31 -3.69
N PHE A 249 7.62 -34.75 -4.88
CA PHE A 249 6.45 -35.06 -5.70
C PHE A 249 6.55 -36.48 -6.25
N HIS A 250 5.54 -37.29 -5.92
CA HIS A 250 5.35 -38.66 -6.41
C HIS A 250 4.00 -38.84 -7.14
N GLY A 251 3.35 -37.74 -7.51
CA GLY A 251 2.06 -37.77 -8.19
C GLY A 251 2.15 -38.20 -9.66
N ASP A 252 0.99 -38.49 -10.25
CA ASP A 252 0.90 -38.83 -11.67
C ASP A 252 1.15 -37.60 -12.54
N MET A 253 2.23 -37.64 -13.32
CA MET A 253 2.61 -36.60 -14.27
C MET A 253 1.55 -36.37 -15.37
N GLY A 254 0.71 -37.37 -15.66
CA GLY A 254 -0.40 -37.24 -16.60
C GLY A 254 -1.39 -36.14 -16.21
N GLN A 255 -1.51 -35.84 -14.91
CA GLN A 255 -2.39 -34.79 -14.40
C GLN A 255 -1.90 -33.36 -14.73
N TYR A 256 -0.68 -33.22 -15.23
CA TYR A 256 -0.06 -31.95 -15.60
C TYR A 256 0.03 -31.74 -17.11
N GLN A 257 -0.45 -32.69 -17.92
CA GLN A 257 -0.33 -32.61 -19.39
C GLN A 257 -1.00 -31.36 -19.96
N GLU A 258 -2.20 -31.02 -19.46
CA GLU A 258 -2.91 -29.78 -19.82
C GLU A 258 -2.09 -28.53 -19.43
N LEU A 259 -1.53 -28.50 -18.22
CA LEU A 259 -0.70 -27.39 -17.76
C LEU A 259 0.57 -27.23 -18.61
N PHE A 260 1.20 -28.32 -19.04
CA PHE A 260 2.33 -28.24 -19.96
C PHE A 260 1.92 -27.64 -21.30
N GLN A 261 0.77 -28.04 -21.85
CA GLN A 261 0.27 -27.43 -23.10
C GLN A 261 0.03 -25.94 -22.92
N ILE A 262 -0.64 -25.53 -21.83
CA ILE A 262 -0.87 -24.12 -21.51
C ILE A 262 0.45 -23.35 -21.33
N LEU A 263 1.48 -23.98 -20.78
CA LEU A 263 2.81 -23.38 -20.62
C LEU A 263 3.50 -23.13 -21.96
N GLU A 264 3.44 -24.09 -22.88
CA GLU A 264 4.02 -23.94 -24.22
C GLU A 264 3.28 -22.85 -25.01
N ASP A 265 1.94 -22.87 -24.97
CA ASP A 265 1.11 -21.83 -25.60
C ASP A 265 1.43 -20.44 -25.02
N ALA A 266 1.55 -20.34 -23.69
CA ALA A 266 1.89 -19.10 -23.02
C ALA A 266 3.28 -18.57 -23.42
N TYR A 267 4.26 -19.44 -23.63
CA TYR A 267 5.58 -19.04 -24.11
C TYR A 267 5.52 -18.54 -25.57
N GLN A 268 4.79 -19.23 -26.44
CA GLN A 268 4.61 -18.83 -27.84
C GLN A 268 3.87 -17.49 -27.98
N ASP A 269 2.87 -17.25 -27.13
CA ASP A 269 2.05 -16.04 -27.16
C ASP A 269 2.68 -14.85 -26.42
N LEU A 270 3.80 -15.04 -25.71
CA LEU A 270 4.38 -14.06 -24.78
C LEU A 270 4.48 -12.65 -25.37
N ASP A 271 5.04 -12.53 -26.57
CA ASP A 271 5.26 -11.22 -27.20
C ASP A 271 3.93 -10.54 -27.58
N SER A 272 2.93 -11.31 -28.02
CA SER A 272 1.58 -10.79 -28.27
C SER A 272 0.96 -10.28 -26.97
N VAL A 273 1.09 -11.05 -25.88
CA VAL A 273 0.60 -10.64 -24.56
C VAL A 273 1.24 -9.33 -24.11
N LEU A 274 2.56 -9.21 -24.21
CA LEU A 274 3.27 -7.98 -23.81
C LEU A 274 2.86 -6.77 -24.67
N GLN A 275 2.62 -6.97 -25.96
CA GLN A 275 2.10 -5.93 -26.87
C GLN A 275 0.69 -5.50 -26.47
N GLU A 276 -0.24 -6.45 -26.31
CA GLU A 276 -1.64 -6.19 -25.94
C GLU A 276 -1.80 -5.52 -24.57
N THR A 277 -0.96 -5.87 -23.61
CA THR A 277 -0.94 -5.26 -22.28
C THR A 277 -0.29 -3.87 -22.31
N GLY A 278 0.54 -3.59 -23.32
CA GLY A 278 1.35 -2.37 -23.45
C GLY A 278 2.71 -2.46 -22.74
N LEU A 279 3.01 -3.58 -22.07
CA LEU A 279 4.28 -3.82 -21.39
C LEU A 279 5.49 -3.82 -22.34
N ALA A 280 5.29 -4.18 -23.61
CA ALA A 280 6.36 -4.20 -24.60
C ALA A 280 7.08 -2.84 -24.72
N THR A 281 6.31 -1.75 -24.72
CA THR A 281 6.79 -0.37 -24.91
C THR A 281 6.85 0.45 -23.62
N MET A 282 6.33 -0.07 -22.50
CA MET A 282 6.22 0.69 -21.25
C MET A 282 7.57 0.86 -20.56
N ASP A 283 7.95 2.11 -20.33
CA ASP A 283 9.24 2.54 -19.79
C ASP A 283 9.13 3.22 -18.42
N ILE A 284 7.91 3.46 -17.93
CA ILE A 284 7.62 4.09 -16.64
C ILE A 284 7.07 3.03 -15.66
N PRO A 285 7.39 3.10 -14.35
CA PRO A 285 6.77 2.23 -13.37
C PRO A 285 5.25 2.38 -13.34
N THR A 286 4.51 1.29 -13.46
CA THR A 286 3.04 1.30 -13.55
C THR A 286 2.51 -0.04 -13.05
N GLU A 287 1.34 -0.04 -12.41
CA GLU A 287 0.61 -1.25 -11.99
C GLU A 287 -0.87 -1.00 -12.25
N ASP A 288 -1.58 -1.98 -12.81
CA ASP A 288 -2.99 -1.84 -13.17
C ASP A 288 -3.69 -3.21 -13.26
N VAL A 289 -5.02 -3.19 -13.18
CA VAL A 289 -5.90 -4.36 -13.23
C VAL A 289 -7.05 -4.11 -14.21
N ARG A 290 -7.22 -5.02 -15.16
CA ARG A 290 -8.22 -4.91 -16.22
C ARG A 290 -9.04 -6.17 -16.33
N ILE A 291 -10.32 -6.03 -16.69
CA ILE A 291 -11.14 -7.14 -17.17
C ILE A 291 -11.14 -7.06 -18.69
N ARG A 292 -10.72 -8.14 -19.36
CA ARG A 292 -10.71 -8.25 -20.81
C ARG A 292 -11.62 -9.38 -21.27
N GLU A 293 -11.99 -9.36 -22.54
CA GLU A 293 -12.74 -10.42 -23.20
C GLU A 293 -11.89 -11.02 -24.31
N GLY A 294 -11.73 -12.34 -24.30
CA GLY A 294 -10.97 -13.08 -25.32
C GLY A 294 -11.78 -14.26 -25.84
N VAL A 295 -11.13 -15.11 -26.65
CA VAL A 295 -11.77 -16.28 -27.28
C VAL A 295 -12.36 -17.24 -26.25
N GLY A 296 -11.73 -17.37 -25.07
CA GLY A 296 -12.21 -18.18 -23.95
C GLY A 296 -13.21 -17.48 -23.01
N GLY A 297 -13.72 -16.30 -23.40
CA GLY A 297 -14.57 -15.46 -22.57
C GLY A 297 -13.79 -14.41 -21.78
N LYS A 298 -14.42 -13.90 -20.70
CA LYS A 298 -13.83 -12.83 -19.88
C LYS A 298 -12.71 -13.37 -18.99
N TYR A 299 -11.62 -12.62 -18.89
CA TYR A 299 -10.48 -12.90 -18.02
C TYR A 299 -10.01 -11.63 -17.31
N LEU A 300 -9.38 -11.80 -16.14
CA LEU A 300 -8.71 -10.73 -15.43
C LEU A 300 -7.27 -10.63 -15.92
N GLU A 301 -6.78 -9.42 -16.17
CA GLU A 301 -5.39 -9.12 -16.50
C GLU A 301 -4.83 -8.17 -15.44
N PHE A 302 -3.75 -8.59 -14.78
CA PHE A 302 -2.96 -7.77 -13.88
C PHE A 302 -1.62 -7.55 -14.54
N PHE A 303 -1.07 -6.35 -14.47
CA PHE A 303 0.31 -6.15 -14.86
C PHE A 303 0.99 -5.12 -14.00
N ALA A 304 2.30 -5.23 -13.93
CA ALA A 304 3.14 -4.22 -13.33
C ALA A 304 4.48 -4.12 -14.03
N ASN A 305 4.99 -2.91 -14.11
CA ASN A 305 6.31 -2.57 -14.62
C ASN A 305 7.09 -1.85 -13.53
N LYS A 306 8.34 -2.27 -13.31
CA LYS A 306 9.20 -1.70 -12.28
C LYS A 306 10.61 -1.54 -12.81
N ILE A 307 11.20 -0.38 -12.55
CA ILE A 307 12.62 -0.12 -12.83
C ILE A 307 13.39 -0.36 -11.54
N LEU A 308 14.45 -1.13 -11.65
CA LEU A 308 15.30 -1.52 -10.55
C LEU A 308 16.72 -1.00 -10.81
N PRO A 309 17.35 -0.32 -9.85
CA PRO A 309 18.69 0.23 -10.02
C PRO A 309 19.78 -0.83 -9.77
N PHE A 310 19.64 -1.97 -10.42
CA PHE A 310 20.51 -3.13 -10.30
C PHE A 310 20.82 -3.71 -11.68
N GLY A 311 21.95 -4.42 -11.77
CA GLY A 311 22.36 -5.11 -12.99
C GLY A 311 21.34 -6.15 -13.45
N LEU A 312 21.34 -6.43 -14.75
CA LEU A 312 20.44 -7.43 -15.35
C LEU A 312 20.66 -8.81 -14.70
N GLU A 313 21.91 -9.26 -14.62
CA GLU A 313 22.25 -10.59 -14.07
C GLU A 313 21.70 -10.78 -12.64
N ASP A 314 21.98 -9.84 -11.75
CA ASP A 314 21.48 -9.86 -10.37
C ASP A 314 19.95 -9.90 -10.31
N THR A 315 19.30 -9.09 -11.15
CA THR A 315 17.83 -9.02 -11.21
C THR A 315 17.23 -10.33 -11.69
N THR A 316 17.80 -10.93 -12.74
CA THR A 316 17.33 -12.23 -13.27
C THR A 316 17.52 -13.35 -12.25
N ALA A 317 18.66 -13.37 -11.55
CA ALA A 317 18.93 -14.35 -10.51
C ALA A 317 17.96 -14.19 -9.32
N ALA A 318 17.75 -12.96 -8.84
CA ALA A 318 16.82 -12.69 -7.75
C ALA A 318 15.36 -13.03 -8.12
N ALA A 319 14.94 -12.73 -9.36
CA ALA A 319 13.63 -13.11 -9.85
C ALA A 319 13.47 -14.65 -9.91
N TRP A 320 14.45 -15.36 -10.49
CA TRP A 320 14.39 -16.81 -10.56
C TRP A 320 14.42 -17.47 -9.18
N ASP A 321 15.31 -17.02 -8.28
CA ASP A 321 15.40 -17.53 -6.91
C ASP A 321 14.07 -17.35 -6.15
N HIS A 322 13.39 -16.21 -6.36
CA HIS A 322 12.06 -15.99 -5.81
C HIS A 322 11.05 -17.02 -6.31
N PHE A 323 10.95 -17.20 -7.63
CA PHE A 323 9.98 -18.13 -8.23
C PHE A 323 10.36 -19.61 -8.07
N LYS A 324 11.62 -19.92 -7.77
CA LYS A 324 12.08 -21.25 -7.38
C LYS A 324 11.80 -21.55 -5.91
N GLY A 325 11.85 -20.53 -5.05
CA GLY A 325 11.70 -20.65 -3.61
C GLY A 325 10.29 -21.04 -3.14
N VAL A 326 10.21 -21.65 -1.97
CA VAL A 326 8.94 -21.88 -1.26
C VAL A 326 8.33 -20.56 -0.75
N GLU A 327 9.19 -19.56 -0.51
CA GLU A 327 8.80 -18.28 0.07
C GLU A 327 7.76 -17.52 -0.78
N LYS A 328 7.74 -17.71 -2.11
CA LYS A 328 6.72 -17.12 -3.00
C LYS A 328 5.29 -17.45 -2.58
N HIS A 329 5.09 -18.55 -1.86
CA HIS A 329 3.77 -18.98 -1.38
C HIS A 329 3.40 -18.40 -0.01
N CYS A 330 4.38 -17.88 0.75
CA CYS A 330 4.22 -17.42 2.13
C CYS A 330 3.86 -15.92 2.25
N GLY A 331 3.59 -15.23 1.12
CA GLY A 331 3.24 -13.80 1.13
C GLY A 331 1.82 -13.51 1.56
N ASN A 332 0.91 -14.46 1.39
CA ASN A 332 -0.52 -14.27 1.59
C ASN A 332 -1.16 -15.59 2.02
N GLY A 333 -1.25 -15.79 3.32
CA GLY A 333 -1.78 -16.99 3.98
C GLY A 333 -0.75 -18.08 4.27
N GLU A 334 -1.21 -19.12 4.97
CA GLU A 334 -0.40 -20.27 5.37
C GLU A 334 -0.41 -21.38 4.31
N LEU A 335 0.77 -21.93 4.03
CA LEU A 335 0.94 -23.11 3.19
C LEU A 335 0.76 -24.36 4.05
N TYR A 336 -0.27 -25.16 3.76
CA TYR A 336 -0.59 -26.35 4.55
C TYR A 336 0.30 -27.53 4.18
N GLU A 337 0.34 -27.85 2.88
CA GLU A 337 1.11 -28.94 2.32
C GLU A 337 1.61 -28.55 0.93
N LYS A 338 2.82 -28.96 0.59
CA LYS A 338 3.41 -28.76 -0.73
C LYS A 338 4.21 -29.99 -1.14
N ALA A 339 3.94 -30.52 -2.31
CA ALA A 339 4.83 -31.42 -3.03
C ALA A 339 5.48 -30.66 -4.19
N ALA A 340 6.77 -30.87 -4.44
CA ALA A 340 7.45 -30.25 -5.57
C ALA A 340 8.45 -31.19 -6.26
N MET A 341 8.60 -31.00 -7.57
CA MET A 341 9.65 -31.60 -8.38
C MET A 341 10.40 -30.49 -9.10
N ASN A 342 11.72 -30.46 -8.97
CA ASN A 342 12.58 -29.55 -9.72
C ASN A 342 13.30 -30.33 -10.82
N LEU A 343 13.10 -29.93 -12.05
CA LEU A 343 13.80 -30.42 -13.24
C LEU A 343 14.85 -29.38 -13.62
N ASP A 344 16.12 -29.69 -13.40
CA ASP A 344 17.22 -28.78 -13.74
C ASP A 344 17.21 -28.38 -15.21
N GLN A 345 16.82 -29.32 -16.09
CA GLN A 345 16.52 -29.04 -17.49
C GLN A 345 15.14 -29.60 -17.87
N PRO A 346 14.25 -28.79 -18.48
CA PRO A 346 14.40 -27.36 -18.81
C PRO A 346 13.93 -26.46 -17.64
N TYR A 347 14.79 -26.11 -16.66
CA TYR A 347 14.49 -25.24 -15.50
C TYR A 347 13.01 -25.21 -15.07
N THR A 348 12.42 -26.39 -14.88
CA THR A 348 10.97 -26.55 -14.69
C THR A 348 10.72 -27.00 -13.27
N ILE A 349 9.73 -26.39 -12.62
CA ILE A 349 9.31 -26.73 -11.28
C ILE A 349 7.84 -27.10 -11.35
N ILE A 350 7.51 -28.30 -10.87
CA ILE A 350 6.14 -28.78 -10.78
C ILE A 350 5.78 -28.76 -9.31
N GLU A 351 4.63 -28.19 -8.97
CA GLU A 351 4.16 -28.05 -7.61
C GLU A 351 2.71 -28.54 -7.50
N ASP A 352 2.42 -29.24 -6.42
CA ASP A 352 1.06 -29.51 -5.93
C ASP A 352 1.01 -28.99 -4.49
N PHE A 353 0.09 -28.08 -4.19
CA PHE A 353 0.01 -27.55 -2.85
C PHE A 353 -1.40 -27.11 -2.47
N THR A 354 -1.66 -27.13 -1.17
CA THR A 354 -2.87 -26.55 -0.59
C THR A 354 -2.46 -25.41 0.32
N LYS A 355 -3.09 -24.26 0.14
CA LYS A 355 -2.82 -23.10 1.00
C LYS A 355 -4.07 -22.30 1.31
N GLU A 356 -3.98 -21.64 2.46
CA GLU A 356 -4.83 -20.54 2.83
C GLU A 356 -4.44 -19.30 2.00
N VAL A 357 -5.43 -18.54 1.58
CA VAL A 357 -5.23 -17.27 0.88
C VAL A 357 -6.20 -16.23 1.41
N TYR A 358 -5.74 -14.98 1.45
CA TYR A 358 -6.55 -13.85 1.87
C TYR A 358 -6.77 -12.84 0.74
N SER A 359 -7.92 -12.17 0.82
CA SER A 359 -8.23 -10.95 0.11
C SER A 359 -9.00 -10.05 1.06
N ASN A 360 -8.36 -8.99 1.54
CA ASN A 360 -8.86 -8.14 2.63
C ASN A 360 -9.24 -8.99 3.86
N SER A 361 -10.48 -8.88 4.34
CA SER A 361 -11.01 -9.68 5.46
C SER A 361 -11.55 -11.06 5.06
N SER A 362 -11.46 -11.43 3.77
CA SER A 362 -11.95 -12.72 3.28
C SER A 362 -10.81 -13.74 3.22
N ARG A 363 -11.08 -14.94 3.75
CA ARG A 363 -10.22 -16.12 3.66
C ARG A 363 -10.80 -17.12 2.66
N ALA A 364 -9.91 -17.78 1.92
CA ALA A 364 -10.23 -18.98 1.17
C ALA A 364 -9.13 -20.04 1.32
N ASP A 365 -9.54 -21.31 1.28
CA ASP A 365 -8.63 -22.44 1.19
C ASP A 365 -8.67 -22.97 -0.25
N MET A 366 -7.50 -23.15 -0.84
CA MET A 366 -7.36 -23.49 -2.25
C MET A 366 -6.33 -24.60 -2.46
N GLN A 367 -6.64 -25.50 -3.38
CA GLN A 367 -5.70 -26.47 -3.91
C GLN A 367 -5.18 -25.98 -5.25
N MET A 368 -3.86 -26.04 -5.45
CA MET A 368 -3.18 -25.55 -6.63
C MET A 368 -2.29 -26.62 -7.23
N LYS A 369 -2.34 -26.75 -8.55
CA LYS A 369 -1.33 -27.44 -9.34
C LYS A 369 -0.65 -26.43 -10.24
N GLN A 370 0.67 -26.34 -10.14
CA GLN A 370 1.44 -25.28 -10.78
C GLN A 370 2.65 -25.85 -11.52
N ILE A 371 2.93 -25.28 -12.69
CA ILE A 371 4.22 -25.44 -13.38
C ILE A 371 4.87 -24.06 -13.46
N VAL A 372 6.14 -23.97 -13.10
CA VAL A 372 6.99 -22.79 -13.29
C VAL A 372 8.14 -23.17 -14.20
N ARG A 373 8.42 -22.37 -15.23
CA ARG A 373 9.58 -22.59 -16.09
C ARG A 373 10.31 -21.28 -16.37
N ARG A 374 11.64 -21.35 -16.34
CA ARG A 374 12.52 -20.27 -16.76
C ARG A 374 13.00 -20.49 -18.20
N TYR A 375 12.99 -19.42 -18.98
CA TYR A 375 13.56 -19.32 -20.32
C TYR A 375 14.61 -18.20 -20.31
N VAL A 376 15.81 -18.52 -20.77
CA VAL A 376 16.92 -17.58 -20.88
C VAL A 376 17.07 -17.19 -22.34
N GLU A 377 16.74 -15.94 -22.67
CA GLU A 377 16.90 -15.37 -24.02
C GLU A 377 18.09 -14.40 -24.05
N PRO A 378 18.59 -14.01 -25.24
CA PRO A 378 19.77 -13.15 -25.35
C PRO A 378 19.61 -11.76 -24.71
N ASP A 379 18.40 -11.20 -24.73
CA ASP A 379 18.09 -9.83 -24.33
C ASP A 379 17.21 -9.74 -23.08
N ARG A 380 16.61 -10.85 -22.66
CA ARG A 380 15.70 -10.94 -21.51
C ARG A 380 15.68 -12.32 -20.86
N ASP A 381 15.27 -12.36 -19.61
CA ASP A 381 14.99 -13.59 -18.86
C ASP A 381 13.49 -13.66 -18.56
N ILE A 382 12.90 -14.83 -18.76
CA ILE A 382 11.47 -15.02 -18.65
C ILE A 382 11.20 -16.13 -17.66
N VAL A 383 10.33 -15.88 -16.69
CA VAL A 383 9.73 -16.91 -15.84
C VAL A 383 8.24 -16.95 -16.14
N ILE A 384 7.77 -18.09 -16.63
CA ILE A 384 6.35 -18.35 -16.83
C ILE A 384 5.88 -19.28 -15.74
N PHE A 385 4.76 -18.96 -15.11
CA PHE A 385 4.08 -19.89 -14.22
C PHE A 385 2.63 -20.05 -14.65
N VAL A 386 2.20 -21.30 -14.79
CA VAL A 386 0.83 -21.67 -15.11
C VAL A 386 0.27 -22.46 -13.95
N CYS A 387 -0.95 -22.14 -13.53
CA CYS A 387 -1.55 -22.73 -12.36
C CYS A 387 -3.02 -23.04 -12.63
N ARG A 388 -3.46 -24.22 -12.19
CA ARG A 388 -4.87 -24.59 -12.08
C ARG A 388 -5.23 -24.57 -10.61
N VAL A 389 -6.28 -23.83 -10.26
CA VAL A 389 -6.68 -23.61 -8.87
C VAL A 389 -8.10 -24.09 -8.65
N ASN A 390 -8.25 -24.96 -7.65
CA ASN A 390 -9.54 -25.46 -7.19
C ASN A 390 -9.86 -24.81 -5.83
N PRO A 391 -10.89 -23.95 -5.74
CA PRO A 391 -11.36 -23.45 -4.46
C PRO A 391 -11.93 -24.62 -3.65
N ILE A 392 -11.52 -24.74 -2.39
CA ILE A 392 -12.09 -25.70 -1.44
C ILE A 392 -13.20 -24.99 -0.66
N GLU A 393 -12.86 -23.84 -0.07
CA GLU A 393 -13.75 -23.08 0.80
C GLU A 393 -13.50 -21.58 0.64
N ILE A 394 -14.56 -20.76 0.60
CA ILE A 394 -14.47 -19.29 0.68
C ILE A 394 -15.44 -18.80 1.76
N LYS A 395 -14.96 -18.00 2.73
CA LYS A 395 -15.77 -17.52 3.86
C LYS A 395 -16.53 -18.64 4.59
N HIS A 396 -15.84 -19.76 4.86
CA HIS A 396 -16.42 -20.93 5.53
C HIS A 396 -17.55 -21.65 4.77
N LYS A 397 -17.59 -21.50 3.44
CA LYS A 397 -18.55 -22.19 2.57
C LYS A 397 -17.80 -22.93 1.48
N ALA A 398 -18.11 -24.22 1.32
CA ALA A 398 -17.59 -25.02 0.23
C ALA A 398 -18.08 -24.46 -1.11
N ILE A 399 -17.15 -24.28 -2.05
CA ILE A 399 -17.45 -23.78 -3.40
C ILE A 399 -16.92 -24.81 -4.40
N ALA A 400 -17.80 -25.69 -4.87
CA ALA A 400 -17.46 -26.66 -5.89
C ALA A 400 -17.61 -26.06 -7.30
N GLY A 401 -16.73 -26.49 -8.22
CA GLY A 401 -16.88 -26.23 -9.66
C GLY A 401 -16.43 -24.87 -10.17
N LEU A 402 -15.91 -23.97 -9.33
CA LEU A 402 -15.34 -22.67 -9.75
C LEU A 402 -13.81 -22.72 -9.87
N THR A 403 -13.32 -23.71 -10.61
CA THR A 403 -11.89 -23.82 -10.96
C THR A 403 -11.48 -22.64 -11.83
N TYR A 404 -10.23 -22.21 -11.71
CA TYR A 404 -9.68 -21.19 -12.60
C TYR A 404 -8.23 -21.50 -12.98
N HIS A 405 -7.84 -20.98 -14.13
CA HIS A 405 -6.48 -21.00 -14.63
C HIS A 405 -5.83 -19.64 -14.46
N LEU A 406 -4.58 -19.64 -14.01
CA LEU A 406 -3.72 -18.46 -13.92
C LEU A 406 -2.51 -18.68 -14.81
N ARG A 407 -2.25 -17.74 -15.71
CA ARG A 407 -1.01 -17.66 -16.51
C ARG A 407 -0.26 -16.41 -16.06
N GLY A 408 0.94 -16.59 -15.52
CA GLY A 408 1.80 -15.52 -15.05
C GLY A 408 3.08 -15.45 -15.85
N TYR A 409 3.50 -14.24 -16.16
CA TYR A 409 4.70 -13.89 -16.90
C TYR A 409 5.53 -12.94 -16.06
N VAL A 410 6.81 -13.25 -15.92
CA VAL A 410 7.79 -12.36 -15.31
C VAL A 410 8.93 -12.19 -16.29
N VAL A 411 9.09 -10.97 -16.77
CA VAL A 411 10.10 -10.63 -17.77
C VAL A 411 11.08 -9.66 -17.15
N THR A 412 12.34 -10.06 -17.16
CA THR A 412 13.45 -9.21 -16.71
C THR A 412 14.29 -8.84 -17.91
N LYS A 413 14.43 -7.55 -18.20
CA LYS A 413 15.22 -7.04 -19.33
C LYS A 413 16.02 -5.80 -18.95
N ARG A 414 16.99 -5.43 -19.77
CA ARG A 414 17.75 -4.18 -19.57
C ARG A 414 16.84 -2.98 -19.84
N SER A 415 16.87 -1.98 -18.96
CA SER A 415 16.14 -0.73 -19.20
C SER A 415 16.78 0.05 -20.36
N PRO A 416 16.00 0.68 -21.26
CA PRO A 416 16.54 1.55 -22.31
C PRO A 416 17.43 2.69 -21.79
N ALA A 417 17.20 3.15 -20.56
CA ALA A 417 18.01 4.19 -19.93
C ALA A 417 19.20 3.68 -19.12
N SER A 418 19.46 2.36 -19.16
CA SER A 418 20.62 1.76 -18.51
C SER A 418 21.91 2.26 -19.16
N THR A 419 22.90 2.60 -18.36
CA THR A 419 24.24 3.00 -18.83
C THR A 419 25.30 2.11 -18.19
N PRO A 420 26.53 2.02 -18.75
CA PRO A 420 27.61 1.24 -18.14
C PRO A 420 27.98 1.69 -16.72
N GLN A 421 27.73 2.96 -16.38
CA GLN A 421 28.01 3.52 -15.05
C GLN A 421 26.84 3.37 -14.07
N HIS A 422 25.61 3.30 -14.59
CA HIS A 422 24.39 3.15 -13.80
C HIS A 422 23.51 2.11 -14.48
N GLU A 423 23.68 0.87 -14.07
CA GLU A 423 22.88 -0.23 -14.59
C GLU A 423 21.44 -0.12 -14.08
N LEU A 424 20.50 -0.25 -15.01
CA LEU A 424 19.08 -0.30 -14.72
C LEU A 424 18.47 -1.53 -15.39
N SER A 425 17.75 -2.31 -14.60
CA SER A 425 16.92 -3.41 -15.09
C SER A 425 15.44 -3.04 -15.01
N MET A 426 14.65 -3.70 -15.83
CA MET A 426 13.20 -3.60 -15.85
C MET A 426 12.63 -4.96 -15.52
N LEU A 427 11.76 -4.98 -14.50
CA LEU A 427 11.06 -6.16 -14.02
C LEU A 427 9.57 -5.99 -14.31
N GLN A 428 9.06 -6.80 -15.21
CA GLN A 428 7.70 -6.76 -15.71
C GLN A 428 6.94 -7.99 -15.26
N PHE A 429 5.71 -7.80 -14.81
CA PHE A 429 4.78 -8.86 -14.45
C PHE A 429 3.52 -8.72 -15.27
N CYS A 430 2.98 -9.85 -15.71
CA CYS A 430 1.64 -9.95 -16.26
C CYS A 430 0.99 -11.23 -15.76
N SER A 431 -0.25 -11.16 -15.28
CA SER A 431 -1.02 -12.32 -14.85
C SER A 431 -2.40 -12.29 -15.50
N ARG A 432 -2.76 -13.36 -16.20
CA ARG A 432 -4.09 -13.55 -16.80
C ARG A 432 -4.83 -14.66 -16.07
N ILE A 433 -6.03 -14.37 -15.57
CA ILE A 433 -6.87 -15.31 -14.83
C ILE A 433 -8.18 -15.55 -15.57
N SER A 434 -8.44 -16.79 -15.96
CA SER A 434 -9.68 -17.23 -16.60
C SER A 434 -10.39 -18.23 -15.70
N ILE A 435 -11.66 -17.97 -15.39
CA ILE A 435 -12.51 -18.88 -14.60
C ILE A 435 -13.10 -19.91 -15.55
N ASP A 436 -12.94 -21.19 -15.22
CA ASP A 436 -13.50 -22.29 -16.01
C ASP A 436 -15.02 -22.28 -15.85
N LYS A 437 -15.73 -22.40 -16.96
CA LYS A 437 -17.18 -22.62 -16.97
C LYS A 437 -17.45 -24.00 -17.49
N GLU A 438 -17.98 -24.88 -16.65
CA GLU A 438 -18.43 -26.19 -17.11
C GLU A 438 -19.63 -26.03 -18.07
N PRO A 439 -19.57 -26.62 -19.28
CA PRO A 439 -20.68 -26.55 -20.23
C PRO A 439 -21.99 -27.08 -19.63
N GLY A 440 -23.05 -26.29 -19.69
CA GLY A 440 -24.37 -26.66 -19.15
C GLY A 440 -24.54 -26.42 -17.65
N VAL A 441 -23.50 -25.98 -16.95
CA VAL A 441 -23.59 -25.59 -15.53
C VAL A 441 -23.82 -24.09 -15.42
N SER A 442 -24.93 -23.71 -14.78
CA SER A 442 -25.20 -22.30 -14.43
C SER A 442 -24.61 -22.03 -13.05
N TYR A 443 -23.63 -21.14 -13.00
CA TYR A 443 -23.07 -20.66 -11.75
C TYR A 443 -23.87 -19.46 -11.25
N ASP A 444 -24.09 -19.39 -9.94
CA ASP A 444 -24.71 -18.23 -9.31
C ASP A 444 -23.85 -16.98 -9.58
N PRO A 445 -24.40 -15.94 -10.26
CA PRO A 445 -23.70 -14.69 -10.53
C PRO A 445 -23.12 -14.04 -9.28
N VAL A 446 -23.73 -14.24 -8.10
CA VAL A 446 -23.25 -13.72 -6.82
C VAL A 446 -21.93 -14.39 -6.43
N HIS A 447 -21.82 -15.71 -6.57
CA HIS A 447 -20.61 -16.46 -6.25
C HIS A 447 -19.48 -16.16 -7.25
N VAL A 448 -19.79 -16.05 -8.55
CA VAL A 448 -18.81 -15.68 -9.57
C VAL A 448 -18.25 -14.28 -9.29
N ARG A 449 -19.12 -13.32 -8.94
CA ARG A 449 -18.71 -11.96 -8.58
C ARG A 449 -17.88 -11.92 -7.29
N ALA A 450 -18.25 -12.71 -6.29
CA ALA A 450 -17.51 -12.81 -5.03
C ALA A 450 -16.10 -13.40 -5.27
N LEU A 451 -15.99 -14.47 -6.06
CA LEU A 451 -14.71 -15.05 -6.46
C LEU A 451 -13.88 -14.04 -7.26
N THR A 452 -14.46 -13.37 -8.25
CA THR A 452 -13.76 -12.36 -9.05
C THR A 452 -13.16 -11.26 -8.17
N ARG A 453 -13.92 -10.72 -7.21
CA ARG A 453 -13.41 -9.71 -6.26
C ARG A 453 -12.31 -10.26 -5.36
N PHE A 454 -12.45 -11.50 -4.90
CA PHE A 454 -11.42 -12.18 -4.11
C PHE A 454 -10.12 -12.32 -4.92
N LEU A 455 -10.21 -12.75 -6.18
CA LEU A 455 -9.06 -12.92 -7.06
C LEU A 455 -8.37 -11.59 -7.36
N ILE A 456 -9.12 -10.49 -7.50
CA ILE A 456 -8.55 -9.15 -7.68
C ILE A 456 -7.68 -8.75 -6.49
N GLY A 457 -8.23 -8.79 -5.27
CA GLY A 457 -7.47 -8.42 -4.08
C GLY A 457 -6.30 -9.38 -3.81
N ASN A 458 -6.51 -10.69 -4.01
CA ASN A 458 -5.46 -11.68 -3.80
C ASN A 458 -4.29 -11.51 -4.78
N THR A 459 -4.58 -11.35 -6.07
CA THR A 459 -3.56 -11.29 -7.12
C THR A 459 -2.76 -10.00 -7.05
N ALA A 460 -3.43 -8.85 -6.83
CA ALA A 460 -2.74 -7.57 -6.62
C ALA A 460 -1.83 -7.62 -5.38
N GLY A 461 -2.31 -8.19 -4.27
CA GLY A 461 -1.51 -8.39 -3.06
C GLY A 461 -0.28 -9.28 -3.30
N ASN A 462 -0.46 -10.40 -4.01
CA ASN A 462 0.64 -11.30 -4.35
C ASN A 462 1.67 -10.63 -5.26
N LEU A 463 1.23 -9.89 -6.28
CA LEU A 463 2.10 -9.18 -7.22
C LEU A 463 2.99 -8.16 -6.52
N ARG A 464 2.40 -7.34 -5.63
CA ARG A 464 3.14 -6.41 -4.78
C ARG A 464 4.16 -7.15 -3.90
N CYS A 465 3.76 -8.26 -3.30
CA CYS A 465 4.64 -9.08 -2.48
C CYS A 465 5.84 -9.63 -3.27
N TYR A 466 5.62 -10.07 -4.52
CA TYR A 466 6.69 -10.55 -5.40
C TYR A 466 7.68 -9.42 -5.70
N GLN A 467 7.19 -8.24 -6.08
CA GLN A 467 8.02 -7.07 -6.36
C GLN A 467 8.84 -6.61 -5.16
N GLU A 468 8.25 -6.62 -3.97
CA GLU A 468 8.93 -6.24 -2.73
C GLU A 468 9.99 -7.26 -2.34
N ARG A 469 9.69 -8.56 -2.43
CA ARG A 469 10.65 -9.63 -2.08
C ARG A 469 11.84 -9.66 -3.02
N ILE A 470 11.62 -9.53 -4.32
CA ILE A 470 12.70 -9.50 -5.31
C ILE A 470 13.58 -8.25 -5.09
N GLU A 471 12.97 -7.07 -4.87
CA GLU A 471 13.75 -5.86 -4.56
C GLU A 471 14.55 -6.00 -3.27
N ASN A 472 13.93 -6.52 -2.21
CA ASN A 472 14.60 -6.73 -0.93
C ASN A 472 15.79 -7.69 -1.08
N ALA A 473 15.62 -8.78 -1.84
CA ALA A 473 16.70 -9.70 -2.13
C ALA A 473 17.87 -9.02 -2.85
N LEU A 474 17.59 -8.13 -3.81
CA LEU A 474 18.63 -7.36 -4.50
C LEU A 474 19.38 -6.40 -3.56
N VAL A 475 18.65 -5.67 -2.71
CA VAL A 475 19.26 -4.80 -1.70
C VAL A 475 20.13 -5.62 -0.74
N ASP A 476 19.60 -6.74 -0.23
CA ASP A 476 20.31 -7.60 0.73
C ASP A 476 21.57 -8.21 0.10
N GLN A 477 21.51 -8.64 -1.16
CA GLN A 477 22.67 -9.13 -1.91
C GLN A 477 23.73 -8.03 -2.12
N ALA A 478 23.30 -6.83 -2.52
CA ALA A 478 24.21 -5.70 -2.71
C ALA A 478 24.94 -5.32 -1.41
N LEU A 479 24.21 -5.28 -0.28
CA LEU A 479 24.79 -5.02 1.04
C LEU A 479 25.79 -6.10 1.45
N ARG A 480 25.44 -7.39 1.25
CA ARG A 480 26.36 -8.50 1.54
C ARG A 480 27.65 -8.42 0.72
N ARG A 481 27.57 -8.03 -0.55
CA ARG A 481 28.77 -7.84 -1.40
C ARG A 481 29.65 -6.71 -0.90
N GLN A 482 29.06 -5.59 -0.45
CA GLN A 482 29.83 -4.50 0.16
C GLN A 482 30.52 -4.93 1.46
N MET A 483 29.82 -5.67 2.32
CA MET A 483 30.38 -6.17 3.58
C MET A 483 31.50 -7.21 3.37
N ASN A 484 31.39 -8.02 2.31
CA ASN A 484 32.35 -9.08 1.99
C ASN A 484 33.49 -8.62 1.08
N SER A 485 33.43 -7.40 0.53
CA SER A 485 34.56 -6.80 -0.17
C SER A 485 35.62 -6.46 0.87
N PRO A 486 36.80 -7.09 0.88
CA PRO A 486 37.87 -6.70 1.79
C PRO A 486 38.16 -5.22 1.56
N GLY A 487 38.10 -4.44 2.64
CA GLY A 487 38.29 -2.99 2.59
C GLY A 487 39.60 -2.65 1.89
N SER A 488 39.50 -1.88 0.81
CA SER A 488 40.60 -1.05 0.34
C SER A 488 40.74 0.13 1.30
N ASP A 489 41.33 -0.13 2.46
CA ASP A 489 41.96 0.90 3.31
C ASP A 489 43.45 1.01 2.96
#